data_AF-A0A9D1RCF5-F1
#
_entry.id   AF-A0A9D1RCF5-F1
#
_cell.length_a   1.000
_cell.length_b   1.000
_cell.length_c   1.000
_cell.angle_alpha   90.00
_cell.angle_beta   90.00
_cell.angle_gamma   90.00
#
_symmetry.space_group_name_H-M   'P 1'
#
loop_
_entity.id
_entity.type
_entity.pdbx_description
1 polymer ?
#
loop_
_entity_poly.entity_id
_entity_poly.type
_entity_poly.pdbx_seq_one_letter_code
_entity_poly.pdbx_strand_id
1 'polypeptide(L)'
;MNKTKKLPRAVKALIAVVCVIAVVAATEIIAAGYRSDPASVESFNTSNPYIAADGNTQISAHRSGGGIMPEETMMAFKNCAQNDDFSVDWFEFDLHITKDDVLVLLHDDTLDRTSDSETVFGEEDVRPEDKTYEELRQLNMGADFENESGEKPYAQLSGDEVPDDLKQ
;
A
#
# COMPACT_ATOMS: atom_id res chain seq x y z
N MET A 1 11.53 58.06 30.97
CA MET A 1 11.98 56.71 30.56
C MET A 1 11.22 55.67 31.36
N ASN A 2 10.15 55.10 30.80
CA ASN A 2 9.34 54.09 31.48
C ASN A 2 10.01 52.71 31.29
N LYS A 3 10.73 52.22 32.31
CA LYS A 3 11.38 50.90 32.25
C LYS A 3 10.30 49.83 32.42
N THR A 4 9.88 49.21 31.32
CA THR A 4 9.02 48.01 31.34
C THR A 4 9.70 46.93 32.20
N LYS A 5 9.09 46.57 33.34
CA LYS A 5 9.57 45.46 34.18
C LYS A 5 9.51 44.16 33.37
N LYS A 6 10.66 43.53 33.13
CA LYS A 6 10.72 42.24 32.43
C LYS A 6 10.05 41.16 33.28
N LEU A 7 9.20 40.34 32.67
CA LEU A 7 8.55 39.21 33.35
C LEU A 7 9.59 38.22 33.92
N PRO A 8 9.35 37.63 35.10
CA PRO A 8 10.19 36.58 35.66
C PRO A 8 10.27 35.36 34.72
N ARG A 9 11.41 34.67 34.71
CA ARG A 9 11.63 33.47 33.86
C ARG A 9 10.58 32.38 34.10
N ALA A 10 10.18 32.16 35.35
CA ALA A 10 9.14 31.18 35.71
C ALA A 10 7.77 31.52 35.10
N VAL A 11 7.41 32.81 35.04
CA VAL A 11 6.13 33.25 34.44
C VAL A 11 6.16 33.08 32.92
N LYS A 12 7.31 33.35 32.27
CA LYS A 12 7.48 33.07 30.83
C LYS A 12 7.39 31.59 30.50
N ALA A 13 7.98 30.74 31.34
CA ALA A 13 7.91 29.29 31.19
C ALA A 13 6.46 28.79 31.36
N LEU A 14 5.74 29.30 32.36
CA LEU A 14 4.33 28.96 32.56
C LEU A 14 3.46 29.39 31.37
N ILE A 15 3.65 30.62 30.85
CA ILE A 15 2.94 31.09 29.66
C ILE A 15 3.23 30.18 28.46
N ALA A 16 4.49 29.81 28.24
CA ALA A 16 4.86 28.91 27.14
C ALA A 16 4.17 27.54 27.26
N VAL A 17 4.12 26.95 28.46
CA VAL A 17 3.42 25.67 28.70
C VAL A 17 1.92 25.80 28.43
N VAL A 18 1.28 26.87 28.91
CA VAL A 18 -0.15 27.12 28.65
C VAL A 18 -0.42 27.31 27.16
N CYS A 19 0.45 28.02 26.43
CA CYS A 19 0.34 28.16 24.99
C CYS A 19 0.45 26.81 24.27
N VAL A 20 1.38 25.94 24.66
CA VAL A 20 1.51 24.60 24.08
C VAL A 20 0.24 23.78 24.34
N ILE A 21 -0.28 23.77 25.57
CA ILE A 21 -1.52 23.06 25.90
C ILE A 21 -2.70 23.59 25.07
N ALA A 22 -2.80 24.91 24.90
CA ALA A 22 -3.87 25.52 24.11
C ALA A 22 -3.77 25.13 22.63
N VAL A 23 -2.55 25.04 22.07
CA VAL A 23 -2.36 24.56 20.69
C VAL A 23 -2.77 23.10 20.56
N VAL A 24 -2.35 22.23 21.49
CA VAL A 24 -2.73 20.81 21.47
C VAL A 24 -4.26 20.65 21.56
N ALA A 25 -4.91 21.36 22.49
CA ALA A 25 -6.37 21.32 22.63
C ALA A 25 -7.09 21.82 21.37
N ALA A 26 -6.60 22.91 20.76
CA ALA A 26 -7.16 23.41 19.51
C ALA A 26 -6.99 22.39 18.37
N THR A 27 -5.84 21.73 18.26
CA THR A 27 -5.63 20.68 17.26
C THR A 27 -6.55 19.48 17.46
N GLU A 28 -6.80 19.06 18.71
CA GLU A 28 -7.72 17.96 18.99
C GLU A 28 -9.17 18.31 18.65
N ILE A 29 -9.62 19.53 18.96
CA ILE A 29 -10.97 20.00 18.62
C ILE A 29 -11.16 20.05 17.10
N ILE A 30 -10.18 20.61 16.39
CA ILE A 30 -10.19 20.66 14.93
C ILE A 30 -10.21 19.24 14.36
N ALA A 31 -9.32 18.36 14.82
CA ALA A 31 -9.26 16.98 14.37
C ALA A 31 -10.59 16.25 14.63
N ALA A 32 -11.22 16.46 15.78
CA ALA A 32 -12.53 15.88 16.09
C ALA A 32 -13.64 16.38 15.15
N GLY A 33 -13.60 17.65 14.74
CA GLY A 33 -14.55 18.22 13.77
C GLY A 33 -14.34 17.74 12.32
N TYR A 34 -13.14 17.26 11.98
CA TYR A 34 -12.85 16.64 10.68
C TYR A 34 -12.96 15.11 10.69
N ARG A 35 -13.35 14.49 11.80
CA ARG A 35 -13.62 13.05 11.81
C ARG A 35 -14.88 12.77 11.00
N SER A 36 -14.80 11.74 10.16
CA SER A 36 -15.98 11.17 9.52
C SER A 36 -16.98 10.72 10.59
N ASP A 37 -18.21 11.22 10.52
CA ASP A 37 -19.30 10.74 11.35
C ASP A 37 -19.92 9.51 10.67
N PRO A 38 -19.87 8.31 11.27
CA PRO A 38 -20.52 7.13 10.68
C PRO A 38 -22.03 7.30 10.49
N ALA A 39 -22.68 8.26 11.17
CA ALA A 39 -24.08 8.61 10.92
C ALA A 39 -24.30 9.47 9.65
N SER A 40 -23.23 10.01 9.06
CA SER A 40 -23.26 10.87 7.86
C SER A 40 -23.03 10.12 6.54
N VAL A 41 -23.11 8.78 6.56
CA VAL A 41 -23.00 7.96 5.35
C VAL A 41 -24.16 8.27 4.41
N GLU A 42 -23.85 8.90 3.27
CA GLU A 42 -24.81 9.03 2.18
C GLU A 42 -24.99 7.66 1.52
N SER A 43 -26.15 7.04 1.74
CA SER A 43 -26.54 5.83 1.02
C SER A 43 -26.99 6.19 -0.39
N PHE A 44 -26.28 5.67 -1.40
CA PHE A 44 -26.71 5.78 -2.79
C PHE A 44 -27.63 4.62 -3.13
N ASN A 45 -28.86 4.94 -3.52
CA ASN A 45 -29.80 3.92 -3.97
C ASN A 45 -29.36 3.45 -5.37
N THR A 46 -28.79 2.26 -5.46
CA THR A 46 -28.24 1.70 -6.70
C THR A 46 -28.78 0.30 -6.93
N SER A 47 -29.05 -0.04 -8.18
CA SER A 47 -29.38 -1.41 -8.60
C SER A 47 -28.13 -2.21 -9.00
N ASN A 48 -26.93 -1.63 -8.85
CA ASN A 48 -25.69 -2.32 -9.16
C ASN A 48 -25.44 -3.40 -8.10
N PRO A 49 -25.49 -4.70 -8.45
CA PRO A 49 -25.32 -5.78 -7.48
C PRO A 49 -23.89 -5.85 -6.89
N TYR A 50 -22.94 -5.09 -7.46
CA TYR A 50 -21.55 -5.05 -7.03
C TYR A 50 -21.22 -3.85 -6.12
N ILE A 51 -22.15 -2.92 -5.92
CA ILE A 51 -22.02 -1.90 -4.87
C ILE A 51 -22.67 -2.48 -3.62
N ALA A 52 -21.93 -2.53 -2.50
CA ALA A 52 -22.40 -3.09 -1.23
C ALA A 52 -23.75 -2.48 -0.85
N ALA A 53 -24.82 -3.23 -1.10
CA ALA A 53 -26.19 -2.76 -0.89
C ALA A 53 -26.64 -2.94 0.57
N ASP A 54 -25.88 -3.69 1.37
CA ASP A 54 -26.24 -4.11 2.72
C ASP A 54 -25.71 -3.20 3.83
N GLY A 55 -24.85 -2.23 3.49
CA GLY A 55 -24.27 -1.27 4.44
C GLY A 55 -23.12 -1.82 5.28
N ASN A 56 -22.60 -3.02 4.96
CA ASN A 56 -21.43 -3.57 5.64
C ASN A 56 -20.13 -2.99 5.06
N THR A 57 -19.10 -2.88 5.91
CA THR A 57 -17.75 -2.54 5.46
C THR A 57 -17.19 -3.70 4.64
N GLN A 58 -16.81 -3.41 3.40
CA GLN A 58 -16.14 -4.39 2.54
C GLN A 58 -14.62 -4.31 2.71
N ILE A 59 -13.97 -5.46 2.62
CA ILE A 59 -12.53 -5.63 2.77
C ILE A 59 -11.91 -5.90 1.40
N SER A 60 -11.08 -4.98 0.96
CA SER A 60 -10.31 -5.13 -0.28
C SER A 60 -8.88 -5.56 0.05
N ALA A 61 -8.42 -6.67 -0.52
CA ALA A 61 -7.02 -7.07 -0.50
C ALA A 61 -6.25 -6.19 -1.49
N HIS A 62 -5.71 -5.08 -0.98
CA HIS A 62 -4.91 -4.12 -1.75
C HIS A 62 -3.66 -4.81 -2.32
N ARG A 63 -3.47 -4.68 -3.64
CA ARG A 63 -2.48 -5.39 -4.46
C ARG A 63 -2.42 -6.88 -4.17
N SER A 64 -3.60 -7.47 -4.04
CA SER A 64 -3.80 -8.88 -3.71
C SER A 64 -3.28 -9.32 -2.33
N GLY A 65 -3.05 -8.37 -1.42
CA GLY A 65 -2.44 -8.62 -0.12
C GLY A 65 -0.92 -8.37 -0.09
N GLY A 66 -0.46 -7.40 -0.87
CA GLY A 66 0.97 -7.10 -1.10
C GLY A 66 1.85 -6.80 0.12
N GLY A 67 1.25 -6.56 1.29
CA GLY A 67 1.99 -6.43 2.55
C GLY A 67 2.25 -7.76 3.28
N ILE A 68 1.61 -8.84 2.86
CA ILE A 68 1.65 -10.17 3.51
C ILE A 68 2.42 -11.16 2.65
N MET A 69 2.22 -11.08 1.33
CA MET A 69 2.93 -11.86 0.30
C MET A 69 3.35 -10.90 -0.83
N PRO A 70 4.29 -11.29 -1.72
CA PRO A 70 4.72 -10.43 -2.82
C PRO A 70 3.55 -9.91 -3.64
N GLU A 71 3.44 -8.59 -3.75
CA GLU A 71 2.28 -7.91 -4.34
C GLU A 71 2.04 -8.32 -5.78
N GLU A 72 0.77 -8.29 -6.22
CA GLU A 72 0.36 -8.61 -7.60
C GLU A 72 0.69 -10.02 -8.11
N THR A 73 1.21 -10.90 -7.25
CA THR A 73 1.50 -12.28 -7.61
C THR A 73 0.32 -13.22 -7.35
N MET A 74 0.21 -14.31 -8.11
CA MET A 74 -0.77 -15.36 -7.84
C MET A 74 -0.60 -15.96 -6.43
N MET A 75 0.62 -15.92 -5.90
CA MET A 75 0.90 -16.32 -4.52
C MET A 75 0.16 -15.44 -3.49
N ALA A 76 0.11 -14.13 -3.70
CA ALA A 76 -0.66 -13.21 -2.85
C ALA A 76 -2.16 -13.44 -2.96
N PHE A 77 -2.68 -13.58 -4.19
CA PHE A 77 -4.09 -13.96 -4.41
C PHE A 77 -4.46 -15.23 -3.68
N LYS A 78 -3.66 -16.29 -3.82
CA LYS A 78 -3.90 -17.58 -3.16
C LYS A 78 -3.87 -17.45 -1.65
N ASN A 79 -2.90 -16.73 -1.09
CA ASN A 79 -2.84 -16.49 0.35
C ASN A 79 -4.11 -15.82 0.87
N CYS A 80 -4.58 -14.75 0.22
CA CYS A 80 -5.81 -14.07 0.59
C CYS A 80 -7.08 -14.91 0.38
N ALA A 81 -7.13 -15.74 -0.67
CA ALA A 81 -8.31 -16.56 -0.98
C ALA A 81 -8.42 -17.87 -0.18
N GLN A 82 -7.29 -18.41 0.28
CA GLN A 82 -7.22 -19.76 0.87
C GLN A 82 -6.90 -19.76 2.37
N ASN A 83 -6.49 -18.62 2.93
CA ASN A 83 -6.24 -18.51 4.36
C ASN A 83 -7.55 -18.17 5.10
N ASP A 84 -7.98 -19.08 5.97
CA ASP A 84 -9.20 -18.97 6.76
C ASP A 84 -9.20 -17.79 7.76
N ASP A 85 -8.03 -17.20 8.05
CA ASP A 85 -7.91 -16.01 8.90
C ASP A 85 -8.32 -14.71 8.18
N PHE A 86 -8.50 -14.75 6.85
CA PHE A 86 -8.92 -13.60 6.06
C PHE A 86 -10.37 -13.74 5.60
N SER A 87 -11.06 -12.60 5.53
CA SER A 87 -12.37 -12.47 4.90
C SER A 87 -12.29 -11.31 3.91
N VAL A 88 -11.87 -11.63 2.68
CA VAL A 88 -11.68 -10.67 1.60
C VAL A 88 -12.92 -10.66 0.72
N ASP A 89 -13.48 -9.48 0.50
CA ASP A 89 -14.62 -9.28 -0.41
C ASP A 89 -14.13 -8.99 -1.84
N TRP A 90 -13.01 -8.28 -1.97
CA TRP A 90 -12.46 -7.83 -3.24
C TRP A 90 -10.96 -8.02 -3.32
N PHE A 91 -10.48 -8.42 -4.49
CA PHE A 91 -9.09 -8.25 -4.85
C PHE A 91 -8.94 -6.92 -5.56
N GLU A 92 -8.01 -6.10 -5.09
CA GLU A 92 -7.55 -4.94 -5.83
C GLU A 92 -6.16 -5.25 -6.40
N PHE A 93 -5.96 -4.81 -7.64
CA PHE A 93 -4.77 -5.07 -8.42
C PHE A 93 -4.63 -4.01 -9.52
N ASP A 94 -3.40 -3.76 -9.92
CA ASP A 94 -3.05 -2.79 -10.96
C ASP A 94 -2.70 -3.47 -12.29
N LEU A 95 -3.00 -2.82 -13.42
CA LEU A 95 -2.84 -3.42 -14.76
C LEU A 95 -1.89 -2.62 -15.63
N HIS A 96 -0.97 -3.32 -16.26
CA HIS A 96 -0.16 -2.85 -17.38
C HIS A 96 -0.34 -3.75 -18.61
N ILE A 97 0.17 -3.30 -19.76
CA ILE A 97 0.16 -4.07 -21.01
C ILE A 97 1.60 -4.30 -21.49
N THR A 98 1.89 -5.52 -21.94
CA THR A 98 3.19 -5.90 -22.49
C THR A 98 3.35 -5.45 -23.93
N LYS A 99 4.57 -5.57 -24.46
CA LYS A 99 4.91 -5.34 -25.87
C LYS A 99 4.08 -6.18 -26.85
N ASP A 100 3.66 -7.36 -26.43
CA ASP A 100 2.88 -8.34 -27.20
C ASP A 100 1.39 -8.36 -26.79
N ASP A 101 0.89 -7.23 -26.28
CA ASP A 101 -0.53 -6.96 -25.97
C ASP A 101 -1.15 -7.88 -24.91
N VAL A 102 -0.33 -8.40 -23.98
CA VAL A 102 -0.80 -9.21 -22.83
C VAL A 102 -0.96 -8.31 -21.62
N LEU A 103 -2.09 -8.43 -20.91
CA LEU A 103 -2.29 -7.74 -19.64
C LEU A 103 -1.51 -8.44 -18.54
N VAL A 104 -0.80 -7.65 -17.74
CA VAL A 104 -0.01 -8.12 -16.60
C VAL A 104 -0.27 -7.26 -15.38
N LEU A 105 0.00 -7.78 -14.18
CA LEU A 105 -0.25 -7.08 -12.93
C LEU A 105 1.00 -6.39 -12.41
N LEU A 106 0.96 -5.07 -12.25
CA LEU A 106 2.08 -4.26 -11.76
C LEU A 106 1.54 -2.90 -11.32
N HIS A 107 1.93 -2.42 -10.14
CA HIS A 107 1.50 -1.10 -9.68
C HIS A 107 2.34 0.05 -10.25
N ASP A 108 3.65 -0.19 -10.43
CA ASP A 108 4.60 0.85 -10.83
C ASP A 108 4.76 0.92 -12.35
N ASP A 109 5.34 2.02 -12.84
CA ASP A 109 5.71 2.14 -14.26
C ASP A 109 6.88 1.21 -14.66
N THR A 110 7.67 0.75 -13.68
CA THR A 110 8.85 -0.11 -13.86
C THR A 110 8.80 -1.33 -12.94
N LEU A 111 9.48 -2.40 -13.33
CA LEU A 111 9.50 -3.68 -12.61
C LEU A 111 10.52 -3.71 -11.46
N ASP A 112 11.41 -2.72 -11.41
CA ASP A 112 12.67 -2.76 -10.67
C ASP A 112 12.48 -2.83 -9.14
N ARG A 113 11.45 -2.17 -8.61
CA ARG A 113 11.19 -2.19 -7.16
C ARG A 113 10.72 -3.56 -6.66
N THR A 114 10.03 -4.33 -7.50
CA THR A 114 9.27 -5.52 -7.08
C THR A 114 9.85 -6.81 -7.62
N SER A 115 10.89 -6.74 -8.45
CA SER A 115 11.44 -7.92 -9.11
C SER A 115 12.95 -7.86 -9.24
N ASP A 116 13.55 -8.93 -9.75
CA ASP A 116 14.95 -8.99 -10.14
C ASP A 116 15.22 -8.51 -11.57
N SER A 117 14.33 -7.67 -12.14
CA SER A 117 14.39 -7.19 -13.54
C SER A 117 15.75 -6.62 -13.92
N GLU A 118 16.35 -5.79 -13.07
CA GLU A 118 17.66 -5.19 -13.33
C GLU A 118 18.75 -6.24 -13.52
N THR A 119 18.71 -7.33 -12.73
CA THR A 119 19.66 -8.43 -12.83
C THR A 119 19.38 -9.32 -14.04
N VAL A 120 18.09 -9.61 -14.31
CA VAL A 120 17.67 -10.50 -15.39
C VAL A 120 17.91 -9.86 -16.77
N PHE A 121 17.59 -8.56 -16.92
CA PHE A 121 17.70 -7.85 -18.20
C PHE A 121 18.99 -7.03 -18.33
N GLY A 122 19.68 -6.75 -17.23
CA GLY A 122 20.94 -6.00 -17.23
C GLY A 122 20.77 -4.51 -17.51
N GLU A 123 19.59 -3.95 -17.24
CA GLU A 123 19.26 -2.53 -17.40
C GLU A 123 18.28 -2.06 -16.30
N GLU A 124 18.37 -0.78 -15.93
CA GLU A 124 17.42 -0.11 -15.02
C GLU A 124 16.24 0.46 -15.82
N ASP A 125 15.20 0.89 -15.11
CA ASP A 125 13.94 1.43 -15.62
C ASP A 125 13.22 0.43 -16.54
N VAL A 126 13.13 -0.85 -16.15
CA VAL A 126 12.52 -1.88 -17.00
C VAL A 126 11.00 -1.73 -17.01
N ARG A 127 10.44 -1.39 -18.17
CA ARG A 127 8.99 -1.15 -18.33
C ARG A 127 8.29 -2.36 -18.97
N PRO A 128 7.06 -2.71 -18.55
CA PRO A 128 6.33 -3.86 -19.08
C PRO A 128 6.03 -3.71 -20.58
N GLU A 129 5.73 -2.52 -21.09
CA GLU A 129 5.43 -2.30 -22.51
C GLU A 129 6.63 -2.53 -23.46
N ASP A 130 7.85 -2.62 -22.93
CA ASP A 130 9.07 -2.87 -23.71
C ASP A 130 9.44 -4.36 -23.77
N LYS A 131 8.77 -5.21 -22.98
CA LYS A 131 9.02 -6.66 -22.87
C LYS A 131 7.80 -7.47 -23.31
N THR A 132 8.05 -8.66 -23.84
CA THR A 132 7.00 -9.66 -24.09
C THR A 132 6.59 -10.35 -22.79
N TYR A 133 5.40 -10.92 -22.75
CA TYR A 133 4.94 -11.68 -21.59
C TYR A 133 5.93 -12.79 -21.19
N GLU A 134 6.46 -13.54 -22.16
CA GLU A 134 7.41 -14.63 -21.88
C GLU A 134 8.75 -14.15 -21.31
N GLU A 135 9.19 -12.94 -21.68
CA GLU A 135 10.37 -12.31 -21.05
C GLU A 135 10.07 -11.93 -19.60
N LEU A 136 8.91 -11.33 -19.32
CA LEU A 136 8.50 -10.99 -17.96
C LEU A 136 8.28 -12.22 -17.08
N ARG A 137 7.87 -13.34 -17.66
CA ARG A 137 7.73 -14.64 -16.98
C ARG A 137 9.03 -15.21 -16.42
N GLN A 138 10.18 -14.65 -16.80
CA GLN A 138 11.48 -15.04 -16.22
C GLN A 138 11.74 -14.39 -14.86
N LEU A 139 10.99 -13.34 -14.50
CA LEU A 139 11.21 -12.55 -13.31
C LEU A 139 10.76 -13.26 -12.03
N ASN A 140 11.49 -13.01 -10.95
CA ASN A 140 11.09 -13.27 -9.58
C ASN A 140 10.44 -12.01 -8.99
N MET A 141 9.11 -11.95 -8.98
CA MET A 141 8.33 -10.83 -8.44
C MET A 141 8.33 -10.77 -6.89
N GLY A 142 9.08 -11.67 -6.24
CA GLY A 142 9.33 -11.65 -4.80
C GLY A 142 10.75 -11.26 -4.42
N ALA A 143 11.63 -10.95 -5.37
CA ALA A 143 13.06 -10.77 -5.12
C ALA A 143 13.36 -9.75 -4.01
N ASP A 144 12.61 -8.65 -3.99
CA ASP A 144 12.76 -7.59 -2.99
C ASP A 144 11.69 -7.57 -1.90
N PHE A 145 10.79 -8.54 -1.90
CA PHE A 145 9.76 -8.66 -0.87
C PHE A 145 10.38 -8.92 0.50
N GLU A 146 9.98 -8.11 1.48
CA GLU A 146 10.36 -8.23 2.88
C GLU A 146 9.11 -8.49 3.72
N ASN A 147 9.11 -9.57 4.50
CA ASN A 147 7.98 -9.93 5.36
C ASN A 147 7.95 -9.07 6.63
N GLU A 148 6.90 -9.21 7.46
CA GLU A 148 6.75 -8.45 8.71
C GLU A 148 7.91 -8.65 9.71
N SER A 149 8.66 -9.75 9.60
CA SER A 149 9.84 -10.04 10.43
C SER A 149 11.13 -9.40 9.90
N GLY A 150 11.09 -8.71 8.77
CA GLY A 150 12.25 -8.13 8.10
C GLY A 150 13.06 -9.14 7.28
N GLU A 151 12.49 -10.30 6.96
CA GLU A 151 13.16 -11.33 6.18
C GLU A 151 12.78 -11.22 4.70
N LYS A 152 13.73 -11.52 3.81
CA LYS A 152 13.51 -11.60 2.36
C LYS A 152 13.51 -13.05 1.86
N PRO A 153 12.42 -13.81 2.04
CA PRO A 153 12.40 -15.26 1.81
C PRO A 153 12.61 -15.67 0.35
N TYR A 154 12.33 -14.79 -0.61
CA TYR A 154 12.40 -15.09 -2.04
C TYR A 154 13.61 -14.47 -2.75
N ALA A 155 14.43 -13.68 -2.04
CA ALA A 155 15.53 -12.90 -2.64
C ALA A 155 16.63 -13.74 -3.31
N GLN A 156 16.73 -15.03 -2.99
CA GLN A 156 17.76 -15.92 -3.53
C GLN A 156 17.22 -16.86 -4.62
N LEU A 157 15.93 -16.78 -4.95
CA LEU A 157 15.33 -17.62 -5.99
C LEU A 157 15.66 -17.04 -7.36
N SER A 158 15.99 -17.91 -8.31
CA SER A 158 16.28 -17.52 -9.70
C SER A 158 15.90 -18.62 -10.69
N GLY A 159 15.55 -18.24 -11.92
CA GLY A 159 15.23 -19.17 -13.00
C GLY A 159 14.16 -20.20 -12.64
N ASP A 160 14.52 -21.48 -12.69
CA ASP A 160 13.61 -22.61 -12.42
C ASP A 160 13.28 -22.79 -10.92
N GLU A 161 14.04 -22.14 -10.02
CA GLU A 161 13.76 -22.19 -8.58
C GLU A 161 12.62 -21.26 -8.18
N VAL A 162 12.28 -20.27 -9.01
CA VAL A 162 11.17 -19.34 -8.79
C VAL A 162 9.85 -20.09 -9.02
N PRO A 163 8.97 -20.22 -8.00
CA PRO A 163 7.66 -20.82 -8.15
C PRO A 163 6.84 -20.10 -9.22
N ASP A 164 6.00 -20.85 -9.93
CA ASP A 164 5.12 -20.32 -10.97
C ASP A 164 4.25 -19.14 -10.50
N ASP A 165 3.80 -19.24 -9.23
CA ASP A 165 2.95 -18.26 -8.58
C ASP A 165 3.69 -16.96 -8.17
N LEU A 166 5.02 -16.92 -8.26
CA LEU A 166 5.87 -15.74 -7.99
C LEU A 166 6.47 -15.12 -9.25
N LYS A 167 6.23 -15.74 -10.39
CA LYS A 167 6.55 -15.17 -11.69
C LYS A 167 5.41 -14.23 -12.13
N GLN A 168 5.72 -13.34 -13.07
CA GLN A 168 4.75 -12.38 -13.63
C GLN A 168 3.53 -13.05 -14.32
#